data_AF-A0A367G159-F1
#
_entry.id   AF-A0A367G159-F1
#
_cell.length_a   1.000
_cell.length_b   1.000
_cell.length_c   1.000
_cell.angle_alpha   90.00
_cell.angle_beta   90.00
_cell.angle_gamma   90.00
#
_symmetry.space_group_name_H-M   'P 1'
#
loop_
_entity.id
_entity.type
_entity.pdbx_description
1 polymer ?
#
loop_
_entity_poly.entity_id
_entity_poly.type
_entity_poly.pdbx_seq_one_letter_code
_entity_poly.pdbx_strand_id
1 'polypeptide(L)'
;MVWRRAARAAPALTYILTGMNTPNCGKSLVITCAATTCGRAGSRSKKINQSGGVKMTFLFWAATIVVFAIAEAATTALVSIWFAVGAAAAMVASIFTASLGVQCAVFAVVSAVTLTVMLPLLAKRRTMRQPPITNGSPLTIGSRGIVLREIPQGDIGRVRVDGLDWQARTVDGTPLPKDARCEVKNVDGAVLIVSAVPVPAAAQPAEQLH
;
A
#
# COMPACT_ATOMS: atom_id res chain seq x y z
N MET A 1 52.99 -26.50 -46.93
CA MET A 1 52.82 -25.08 -46.56
C MET A 1 52.60 -25.03 -45.05
N VAL A 2 53.64 -25.04 -44.22
CA VAL A 2 54.51 -23.88 -43.88
C VAL A 2 53.66 -22.65 -43.59
N TRP A 3 53.48 -22.30 -42.30
CA TRP A 3 53.88 -21.00 -41.77
C TRP A 3 54.15 -21.13 -40.26
N ARG A 4 55.44 -21.24 -39.94
CA ARG A 4 56.05 -20.89 -38.65
C ARG A 4 56.27 -19.37 -38.64
N ARG A 5 56.13 -18.72 -37.48
CA ARG A 5 57.00 -17.65 -36.92
C ARG A 5 56.43 -17.28 -35.54
N ALA A 6 57.05 -17.64 -34.41
CA ALA A 6 58.35 -17.25 -33.86
C ALA A 6 58.37 -15.82 -33.28
N ALA A 7 58.45 -15.72 -31.95
CA ALA A 7 59.30 -14.76 -31.23
C ALA A 7 59.36 -15.15 -29.74
N ARG A 8 60.29 -16.06 -29.40
CA ARG A 8 60.88 -16.15 -28.05
C ARG A 8 62.04 -15.16 -28.03
N ALA A 9 62.06 -14.24 -27.07
CA ALA A 9 63.25 -13.46 -26.75
C ALA A 9 64.03 -14.18 -25.64
N ALA A 10 65.33 -14.34 -25.87
CA ALA A 10 66.31 -14.91 -24.96
C ALA A 10 67.42 -13.84 -24.72
N PRO A 11 68.53 -14.13 -24.01
CA PRO A 11 68.98 -13.43 -22.82
C PRO A 11 70.19 -12.51 -23.06
N ALA A 12 70.52 -11.66 -22.09
CA ALA A 12 71.82 -11.00 -22.00
C ALA A 12 72.41 -11.19 -20.60
N LEU A 13 73.54 -11.87 -20.58
CA LEU A 13 74.41 -12.17 -19.45
C LEU A 13 75.58 -11.17 -19.52
N THR A 14 75.88 -10.47 -18.44
CA THR A 14 77.13 -9.71 -18.27
C THR A 14 77.47 -9.76 -16.77
N TYR A 15 78.26 -10.74 -16.34
CA TYR A 15 79.71 -10.71 -16.15
C TYR A 15 80.19 -9.85 -14.96
N ILE A 16 80.73 -10.58 -13.97
CA ILE A 16 81.91 -10.30 -13.12
C ILE A 16 81.86 -9.04 -12.23
N LEU A 17 81.92 -9.26 -10.91
CA LEU A 17 83.04 -8.85 -10.04
C LEU A 17 82.83 -9.41 -8.61
N THR A 18 83.68 -10.37 -8.26
CA THR A 18 84.52 -10.39 -7.06
C THR A 18 83.93 -9.94 -5.71
N GLY A 19 84.03 -10.84 -4.72
CA GLY A 19 84.72 -10.46 -3.48
C GLY A 19 83.88 -10.37 -2.21
N MET A 20 84.06 -11.40 -1.38
CA MET A 20 84.43 -11.30 0.05
C MET A 20 83.58 -10.40 0.97
N ASN A 21 82.82 -11.06 1.83
CA ASN A 21 82.97 -11.01 3.29
C ASN A 21 83.40 -9.66 3.89
N THR A 22 82.47 -8.95 4.53
CA THR A 22 82.81 -8.04 5.64
C THR A 22 81.80 -8.16 6.80
N PRO A 23 82.29 -8.28 8.05
CA PRO A 23 81.48 -8.36 9.25
C PRO A 23 81.32 -6.98 9.95
N ASN A 24 80.30 -6.92 10.81
CA ASN A 24 80.22 -6.15 12.06
C ASN A 24 80.02 -4.61 12.06
N CYS A 25 79.13 -4.23 12.99
CA CYS A 25 79.19 -3.05 13.86
C CYS A 25 79.50 -1.65 13.29
N GLY A 26 78.43 -0.86 13.15
CA GLY A 26 78.27 0.37 13.93
C GLY A 26 78.62 1.71 13.28
N LYS A 27 77.83 2.72 13.70
CA LYS A 27 78.10 4.18 13.73
C LYS A 27 77.70 5.01 12.49
N SER A 28 76.53 5.64 12.56
CA SER A 28 76.34 7.11 12.44
C SER A 28 74.84 7.43 12.41
N LEU A 29 74.24 8.12 13.38
CA LEU A 29 74.39 9.53 13.81
C LEU A 29 73.29 10.42 13.16
N VAL A 30 72.26 10.70 13.99
CA VAL A 30 71.52 11.98 14.13
C VAL A 30 70.52 12.26 12.98
N ILE A 31 69.23 12.54 13.23
CA ILE A 31 68.69 13.90 13.45
C ILE A 31 67.17 13.81 13.76
N THR A 32 66.76 14.48 14.85
CA THR A 32 65.47 15.16 15.12
C THR A 32 64.26 14.43 15.75
N CYS A 33 63.95 14.91 16.96
CA CYS A 33 62.69 14.85 17.70
C CYS A 33 61.45 15.25 16.89
N ALA A 34 60.36 14.51 17.05
CA ALA A 34 59.08 15.04 17.54
C ALA A 34 58.09 13.89 17.70
N ALA A 35 57.31 13.96 18.77
CA ALA A 35 56.35 12.96 19.20
C ALA A 35 55.34 12.60 18.11
N THR A 36 55.46 11.40 17.54
CA THR A 36 54.33 10.71 16.92
C THR A 36 53.65 9.93 18.02
N THR A 37 52.81 10.60 18.81
CA THR A 37 51.82 9.90 19.65
C THR A 37 50.89 9.11 18.74
N CYS A 38 51.20 7.81 18.69
CA CYS A 38 50.27 6.69 18.79
C CYS A 38 48.79 7.08 18.59
N GLY A 39 48.31 6.85 17.39
CA GLY A 39 46.89 6.96 17.04
C GLY A 39 46.54 5.99 15.92
N ARG A 40 47.08 4.76 15.95
CA ARG A 40 46.61 3.68 15.08
C ARG A 40 45.23 3.30 15.58
N ALA A 41 44.21 4.03 15.14
CA ALA A 41 42.82 3.65 15.28
C ALA A 41 42.65 2.30 14.58
N GLY A 42 42.82 1.24 15.35
CA GLY A 42 42.43 -0.10 14.95
C GLY A 42 40.93 -0.05 14.72
N SER A 43 40.54 0.14 13.45
CA SER A 43 39.26 -0.30 12.94
C SER A 43 39.19 -1.79 13.26
N ARG A 44 38.66 -2.09 14.43
CA ARG A 44 38.29 -3.42 14.85
C ARG A 44 37.08 -3.75 13.99
N SER A 45 37.37 -4.14 12.74
CA SER A 45 36.41 -4.74 11.84
C SER A 45 35.84 -5.91 12.61
N LYS A 46 34.66 -5.68 13.18
CA LYS A 46 33.89 -6.67 13.90
C LYS A 46 33.61 -7.71 12.85
N LYS A 47 34.43 -8.76 12.83
CA LYS A 47 34.22 -9.94 12.03
C LYS A 47 32.89 -10.49 12.51
N ILE A 48 31.82 -10.08 11.84
CA ILE A 48 30.52 -10.69 11.98
C ILE A 48 30.76 -12.14 11.58
N ASN A 49 30.90 -12.99 12.58
CA ASN A 49 30.89 -14.44 12.40
C ASN A 49 29.51 -14.79 11.86
N GLN A 50 29.32 -14.63 10.56
CA GLN A 50 28.25 -15.25 9.78
C GLN A 50 28.66 -16.71 9.58
N SER A 51 28.67 -17.46 10.67
CA SER A 51 28.86 -18.91 10.66
C SER A 51 27.48 -19.54 10.75
N GLY A 52 26.97 -19.88 9.58
CA GLY A 52 25.59 -20.24 9.29
C GLY A 52 25.31 -19.70 7.91
N GLY A 53 25.67 -20.45 6.86
CA GLY A 53 25.71 -19.98 5.48
C GLY A 53 24.32 -19.63 4.93
N VAL A 54 23.81 -18.46 5.28
CA VAL A 54 22.59 -17.89 4.69
C VAL A 54 22.95 -17.34 3.32
N LYS A 55 22.25 -17.77 2.27
CA LYS A 55 22.51 -17.29 0.90
C LYS A 55 22.25 -15.78 0.83
N MET A 56 23.10 -15.03 0.12
CA MET A 56 22.93 -13.57 -0.03
C MET A 56 21.56 -13.22 -0.65
N THR A 57 21.04 -14.08 -1.54
CA THR A 57 19.69 -13.99 -2.10
C THR A 57 18.60 -14.15 -1.04
N PHE A 58 18.79 -15.04 -0.05
CA PHE A 58 17.85 -15.21 1.06
C PHE A 58 17.78 -13.94 1.91
N LEU A 59 18.92 -13.34 2.25
CA LEU A 59 18.96 -12.07 2.99
C LEU A 59 18.29 -10.93 2.21
N PHE A 60 18.48 -10.88 0.90
CA PHE A 60 17.81 -9.92 0.02
C PHE A 60 16.28 -10.05 0.06
N TRP A 61 15.75 -11.27 -0.06
CA TRP A 61 14.30 -11.50 0.01
C TRP A 61 13.75 -11.26 1.42
N ALA A 62 14.49 -11.63 2.46
CA ALA A 62 14.13 -11.31 3.85
C ALA A 62 14.04 -9.80 4.08
N ALA A 63 15.01 -9.02 3.59
CA ALA A 63 14.97 -7.56 3.65
C ALA A 63 13.76 -7.00 2.89
N THR A 64 13.46 -7.54 1.71
CA THR A 64 12.29 -7.15 0.90
C THR A 64 10.97 -7.37 1.66
N ILE A 65 10.82 -8.48 2.40
CA ILE A 65 9.63 -8.73 3.26
C ILE A 65 9.50 -7.66 4.33
N VAL A 66 10.60 -7.30 4.99
CA VAL A 66 10.60 -6.25 6.03
C VAL A 66 10.22 -4.90 5.45
N VAL A 67 10.75 -4.54 4.28
CA VAL A 67 10.39 -3.30 3.58
C VAL A 67 8.89 -3.25 3.27
N PHE A 68 8.31 -4.34 2.77
CA PHE A 68 6.87 -4.41 2.52
C PHE A 68 6.04 -4.33 3.81
N ALA A 69 6.49 -4.95 4.90
CA ALA A 69 5.81 -4.85 6.19
C ALA A 69 5.82 -3.40 6.74
N ILE A 70 6.94 -2.68 6.58
CA ILE A 70 7.02 -1.26 6.96
C ILE A 70 6.11 -0.41 6.06
N ALA A 71 6.10 -0.67 4.75
CA ALA A 71 5.22 0.02 3.81
C ALA A 71 3.73 -0.18 4.18
N GLU A 72 3.37 -1.38 4.64
CA GLU A 72 2.01 -1.66 5.12
C GLU A 72 1.68 -0.84 6.35
N ALA A 73 2.58 -0.81 7.33
CA ALA A 73 2.38 -0.03 8.56
C ALA A 73 2.23 1.48 8.27
N ALA A 74 2.89 1.98 7.23
CA ALA A 74 2.80 3.39 6.83
C ALA A 74 1.52 3.72 6.02
N THR A 75 1.03 2.79 5.20
CA THR A 75 -0.05 3.07 4.23
C THR A 75 -1.40 2.44 4.58
N THR A 76 -1.42 1.41 5.43
CA THR A 76 -2.62 0.61 5.80
C THR A 76 -3.43 0.12 4.58
N ALA A 77 -2.79 0.02 3.41
CA ALA A 77 -3.45 -0.20 2.14
C ALA A 77 -3.87 -1.65 1.92
N LEU A 78 -3.45 -2.59 2.77
CA LEU A 78 -3.55 -4.05 2.65
C LEU A 78 -2.90 -4.63 1.38
N VAL A 79 -2.38 -3.81 0.47
CA VAL A 79 -1.79 -4.23 -0.80
C VAL A 79 -0.37 -4.75 -0.61
N SER A 80 0.42 -4.09 0.25
CA SER A 80 1.84 -4.40 0.41
C SER A 80 2.10 -5.74 1.12
N ILE A 81 1.16 -6.17 1.96
CA ILE A 81 1.16 -7.50 2.58
C ILE A 81 1.15 -8.63 1.54
N TRP A 82 0.43 -8.49 0.42
CA TRP A 82 0.40 -9.53 -0.62
C TRP A 82 1.73 -9.64 -1.35
N PHE A 83 2.42 -8.51 -1.54
CA PHE A 83 3.79 -8.52 -2.06
C PHE A 83 4.78 -9.13 -1.06
N ALA A 84 4.56 -8.96 0.25
CA ALA A 84 5.35 -9.66 1.27
C ALA A 84 5.19 -11.18 1.19
N VAL A 85 3.99 -11.69 0.91
CA VAL A 85 3.74 -13.12 0.66
C VAL A 85 4.50 -13.61 -0.58
N GLY A 86 4.47 -12.85 -1.68
CA GLY A 86 5.27 -13.14 -2.87
C GLY A 86 6.78 -13.17 -2.59
N ALA A 87 7.28 -12.22 -1.78
CA ALA A 87 8.69 -12.16 -1.39
C ALA A 87 9.08 -13.34 -0.48
N ALA A 88 8.19 -13.78 0.41
CA ALA A 88 8.40 -15.00 1.20
C ALA A 88 8.46 -16.25 0.32
N ALA A 89 7.62 -16.38 -0.71
CA ALA A 89 7.70 -17.49 -1.65
C ALA A 89 9.03 -17.48 -2.44
N ALA A 90 9.49 -16.31 -2.88
CA ALA A 90 10.79 -16.17 -3.55
C ALA A 90 11.98 -16.45 -2.61
N MET A 91 11.86 -16.09 -1.33
CA MET A 91 12.82 -16.43 -0.29
C MET A 91 12.95 -17.96 -0.14
N VAL A 92 11.84 -18.68 -0.10
CA VAL A 92 11.84 -20.16 -0.07
C VAL A 92 12.41 -20.73 -1.37
N ALA A 93 12.04 -20.18 -2.53
CA ALA A 93 12.58 -20.60 -3.82
C ALA A 93 14.11 -20.43 -3.90
N SER A 94 14.67 -19.41 -3.24
CA SER A 94 16.12 -19.18 -3.19
C SER A 94 16.91 -20.34 -2.52
N ILE A 95 16.23 -21.18 -1.72
CA ILE A 95 16.82 -22.38 -1.14
C ILE A 95 17.07 -23.44 -2.23
N PHE A 96 16.16 -23.55 -3.21
CA PHE A 96 16.21 -24.54 -4.27
C PHE A 96 16.93 -24.07 -5.54
N THR A 97 16.92 -22.76 -5.82
CA THR A 97 17.53 -22.19 -7.04
C THR A 97 18.42 -20.98 -6.74
N ALA A 98 19.58 -20.91 -7.39
CA ALA A 98 20.47 -19.74 -7.37
C ALA A 98 20.12 -18.69 -8.45
N SER A 99 19.24 -19.04 -9.41
CA SER A 99 18.88 -18.14 -10.50
C SER A 99 17.94 -17.04 -10.03
N LEU A 100 18.39 -15.79 -10.12
CA LEU A 100 17.57 -14.61 -9.83
C LEU A 100 16.35 -14.53 -10.74
N GLY A 101 16.46 -14.95 -12.01
CA GLY A 101 15.34 -14.93 -12.95
C GLY A 101 14.17 -15.80 -12.47
N VAL A 102 14.47 -17.00 -11.96
CA VAL A 102 13.45 -17.90 -11.42
C VAL A 102 12.85 -17.34 -10.13
N GLN A 103 13.67 -16.77 -9.23
CA GLN A 103 13.18 -16.16 -7.99
C GLN A 103 12.24 -14.97 -8.26
N CYS A 104 12.60 -14.09 -9.20
CA CYS A 104 11.76 -12.96 -9.64
C CYS A 104 10.47 -13.43 -10.32
N ALA A 105 10.54 -14.49 -11.14
CA ALA A 105 9.35 -15.07 -11.75
C ALA A 105 8.38 -15.64 -10.69
N VAL A 106 8.90 -16.37 -9.70
CA VAL A 106 8.10 -16.87 -8.57
C VAL A 106 7.46 -15.71 -7.79
N PHE A 107 8.23 -14.68 -7.46
CA PHE A 107 7.71 -13.47 -6.81
C PHE A 107 6.55 -12.84 -7.59
N ALA A 108 6.74 -12.61 -8.89
CA ALA A 108 5.77 -11.96 -9.75
C ALA A 108 4.48 -12.79 -9.89
N VAL A 109 4.62 -14.10 -10.14
CA VAL A 109 3.49 -15.02 -10.29
C VAL A 109 2.70 -15.13 -8.99
N VAL A 110 3.37 -15.37 -7.86
CA VAL A 110 2.69 -15.51 -6.57
C VAL A 110 1.98 -14.21 -6.21
N SER A 111 2.66 -13.06 -6.34
CA SER A 111 2.04 -11.75 -6.05
C SER A 111 0.82 -11.50 -6.92
N ALA A 112 0.92 -11.74 -8.24
CA ALA A 112 -0.19 -11.57 -9.17
C ALA A 112 -1.38 -12.46 -8.82
N VAL A 113 -1.14 -13.74 -8.49
CA VAL A 113 -2.19 -14.68 -8.09
C VAL A 113 -2.86 -14.24 -6.79
N THR A 114 -2.10 -13.84 -5.76
CA THR A 114 -2.72 -13.34 -4.53
C THR A 114 -3.54 -12.07 -4.75
N LEU A 115 -3.08 -11.15 -5.61
CA LEU A 115 -3.83 -9.94 -5.93
C LEU A 115 -5.11 -10.25 -6.72
N THR A 116 -5.05 -11.11 -7.74
CA THR A 116 -6.24 -11.45 -8.53
C THR A 116 -7.30 -12.18 -7.71
N VAL A 117 -6.91 -12.93 -6.67
CA VAL A 117 -7.85 -13.54 -5.72
C VAL A 117 -8.40 -12.51 -4.72
N MET A 118 -7.59 -11.55 -4.28
CA MET A 118 -8.00 -10.56 -3.27
C MET A 118 -8.80 -9.39 -3.82
N LEU A 119 -8.53 -8.95 -5.05
CA LEU A 119 -9.29 -7.89 -5.73
C LEU A 119 -10.82 -8.14 -5.74
N PRO A 120 -11.33 -9.31 -6.18
CA PRO A 120 -12.77 -9.59 -6.18
C PRO A 120 -13.32 -9.73 -4.76
N LEU A 121 -12.54 -10.23 -3.80
CA LEU A 121 -12.95 -10.31 -2.40
C LEU A 121 -13.08 -8.92 -1.76
N LEU A 122 -12.16 -8.01 -2.04
CA LEU A 122 -12.23 -6.62 -1.59
C LEU A 122 -13.36 -5.87 -2.29
N ALA A 123 -13.54 -6.07 -3.60
CA ALA A 123 -14.65 -5.49 -4.34
C ALA A 123 -15.98 -5.96 -3.76
N LYS A 124 -16.18 -7.27 -3.61
CA LYS A 124 -17.40 -7.84 -3.01
C LYS A 124 -17.60 -7.37 -1.56
N ARG A 125 -16.55 -7.28 -0.75
CA ARG A 125 -16.63 -6.74 0.62
C ARG A 125 -16.93 -5.25 0.64
N ARG A 126 -16.43 -4.44 -0.30
CA ARG A 126 -16.79 -3.02 -0.43
C ARG A 126 -18.24 -2.85 -0.92
N THR A 127 -18.74 -3.74 -1.77
CA THR A 127 -20.16 -3.73 -2.15
C THR A 127 -21.06 -4.14 -0.98
N MET A 128 -20.63 -5.08 -0.14
CA MET A 128 -21.37 -5.48 1.08
C MET A 128 -21.23 -4.44 2.20
N ARG A 129 -20.11 -3.72 2.24
CA ARG A 129 -19.85 -2.57 3.12
C ARG A 129 -20.22 -1.31 2.35
N GLN A 130 -21.48 -1.26 1.92
CA GLN A 130 -22.08 -0.07 1.33
C GLN A 130 -21.68 1.16 2.15
N PRO A 131 -21.37 2.29 1.49
CA PRO A 131 -21.08 3.54 2.17
C PRO A 131 -22.21 3.84 3.17
N PRO A 132 -21.91 4.43 4.34
CA PRO A 132 -22.88 4.69 5.38
C PRO A 132 -24.20 5.19 4.81
N ILE A 133 -25.25 4.50 5.23
CA ILE A 133 -26.66 4.66 4.91
C ILE A 133 -27.03 6.16 4.85
N THR A 134 -26.88 6.74 3.66
CA THR A 134 -27.58 7.95 3.21
C THR A 134 -28.52 7.61 2.04
N ASN A 135 -28.59 6.34 1.65
CA ASN A 135 -29.54 5.84 0.67
C ASN A 135 -30.72 5.30 1.46
N GLY A 136 -31.90 5.88 1.22
CA GLY A 136 -33.11 5.55 1.96
C GLY A 136 -33.30 4.04 2.01
N SER A 137 -33.31 3.50 3.23
CA SER A 137 -33.62 2.10 3.45
C SER A 137 -34.98 1.80 2.81
N PRO A 138 -35.17 0.63 2.18
CA PRO A 138 -36.50 0.17 1.77
C PRO A 138 -37.50 0.11 2.94
N LEU A 139 -37.04 0.19 4.20
CA LEU A 139 -37.91 0.37 5.37
C LEU A 139 -38.65 1.71 5.40
N THR A 140 -38.19 2.73 4.67
CA THR A 140 -38.85 4.05 4.63
C THR A 140 -40.06 4.06 3.68
N ILE A 141 -40.21 3.02 2.86
CA ILE A 141 -41.34 2.89 1.92
C ILE A 141 -42.61 2.64 2.73
N GLY A 142 -43.61 3.50 2.57
CA GLY A 142 -44.84 3.52 3.36
C GLY A 142 -44.78 4.41 4.60
N SER A 143 -43.61 4.96 4.96
CA SER A 143 -43.51 5.95 6.04
C SER A 143 -44.21 7.25 5.66
N ARG A 144 -44.86 7.88 6.65
CA ARG A 144 -45.48 9.19 6.51
C ARG A 144 -44.54 10.27 7.04
N GLY A 145 -44.52 11.40 6.34
CA GLY A 145 -43.70 12.55 6.69
C GLY A 145 -44.43 13.87 6.50
N ILE A 146 -43.71 14.94 6.81
CA ILE A 146 -44.18 16.32 6.69
C ILE A 146 -43.23 17.08 5.78
N VAL A 147 -43.77 17.87 4.85
CA VAL A 147 -43.00 18.73 3.96
C VAL A 147 -42.42 19.91 4.75
N LEU A 148 -41.09 20.00 4.86
CA LEU A 148 -40.40 21.12 5.52
C LEU A 148 -40.17 22.30 4.57
N ARG A 149 -39.89 21.99 3.30
CA ARG A 149 -39.75 22.95 2.21
C ARG A 149 -40.64 22.47 1.08
N GLU A 150 -41.49 23.37 0.61
CA GLU A 150 -42.36 23.16 -0.54
C GLU A 150 -41.62 22.44 -1.68
N ILE A 151 -42.30 21.46 -2.26
CA ILE A 151 -41.82 20.70 -3.42
C ILE A 151 -42.50 21.35 -4.64
N PRO A 152 -41.76 22.11 -5.48
CA PRO A 152 -42.32 22.68 -6.70
C PRO A 152 -42.54 21.57 -7.75
N GLN A 153 -43.33 21.87 -8.78
CA GLN A 153 -43.55 20.94 -9.89
C GLN A 153 -42.23 20.62 -10.60
N GLY A 154 -41.82 19.35 -10.56
CA GLY A 154 -40.62 18.85 -11.23
C GLY A 154 -39.29 19.12 -10.51
N ASP A 155 -39.32 19.81 -9.36
CA ASP A 155 -38.13 20.14 -8.57
C ASP A 155 -38.06 19.36 -7.25
N ILE A 156 -36.92 19.47 -6.57
CA ILE A 156 -36.65 18.78 -5.30
C ILE A 156 -36.99 19.71 -4.13
N GLY A 157 -37.86 19.25 -3.23
CA GLY A 157 -38.11 19.88 -1.93
C GLY A 157 -37.51 19.07 -0.78
N ARG A 158 -37.91 19.41 0.45
CA ARG A 158 -37.43 18.73 1.67
C ARG A 158 -38.58 18.23 2.51
N VAL A 159 -38.47 17.00 3.00
CA VAL A 159 -39.46 16.35 3.86
C VAL A 159 -38.78 15.80 5.11
N ARG A 160 -39.51 15.75 6.21
CA ARG A 160 -39.11 15.05 7.42
C ARG A 160 -39.83 13.71 7.49
N VAL A 161 -39.07 12.63 7.49
CA VAL A 161 -39.59 11.26 7.60
C VAL A 161 -38.80 10.55 8.70
N ASP A 162 -39.50 9.93 9.65
CA ASP A 162 -38.89 9.24 10.80
C ASP A 162 -37.89 10.13 11.59
N GLY A 163 -38.18 11.43 11.67
CA GLY A 163 -37.35 12.42 12.37
C GLY A 163 -36.10 12.88 11.61
N LEU A 164 -35.86 12.38 10.39
CA LEU A 164 -34.73 12.73 9.55
C LEU A 164 -35.15 13.61 8.37
N ASP A 165 -34.27 14.51 7.96
CA ASP A 165 -34.51 15.44 6.85
C ASP A 165 -34.02 14.84 5.53
N TRP A 166 -34.96 14.57 4.64
CA TRP A 166 -34.72 13.96 3.34
C TRP A 166 -35.04 14.93 2.19
N GLN A 167 -34.37 14.74 1.07
CA GLN A 167 -34.77 15.34 -0.20
C GLN A 167 -35.94 14.55 -0.76
N ALA A 168 -36.94 15.23 -1.34
CA ALA A 168 -38.08 14.55 -1.93
C ALA A 168 -38.55 15.19 -3.22
N ARG A 169 -39.09 14.35 -4.11
CA ARG A 169 -39.84 14.74 -5.30
C ARG A 169 -41.20 14.05 -5.30
N THR A 170 -42.19 14.69 -5.88
CA THR A 170 -43.53 14.12 -6.01
C THR A 170 -43.60 13.09 -7.14
N VAL A 171 -44.39 12.03 -6.96
CA VAL A 171 -44.60 10.98 -8.00
C VAL A 171 -45.06 11.60 -9.32
N ASP A 172 -46.08 12.45 -9.28
CA ASP A 172 -46.78 12.98 -10.46
C ASP A 172 -46.37 14.42 -10.81
N GLY A 173 -45.31 14.94 -10.17
CA GLY A 173 -44.94 16.35 -10.30
C GLY A 173 -45.92 17.35 -9.65
N THR A 174 -46.92 16.89 -8.90
CA THR A 174 -47.86 17.76 -8.21
C THR A 174 -47.14 18.60 -7.15
N PRO A 175 -47.29 19.93 -7.13
CA PRO A 175 -46.65 20.76 -6.11
C PRO A 175 -47.21 20.41 -4.73
N LEU A 176 -46.31 20.30 -3.74
CA LEU A 176 -46.65 19.96 -2.37
C LEU A 176 -46.27 21.12 -1.43
N PRO A 177 -47.26 21.80 -0.82
CA PRO A 177 -46.97 22.98 -0.01
C PRO A 177 -46.23 22.58 1.26
N LYS A 178 -45.57 23.58 1.87
CA LYS A 178 -44.95 23.41 3.18
C LYS A 178 -45.99 22.93 4.20
N ASP A 179 -45.55 22.08 5.13
CA ASP A 179 -46.33 21.48 6.21
C ASP A 179 -47.40 20.47 5.75
N ALA A 180 -47.48 20.17 4.45
CA ALA A 180 -48.32 19.09 3.94
C ALA A 180 -47.84 17.72 4.41
N ARG A 181 -48.79 16.78 4.60
CA ARG A 181 -48.49 15.38 4.89
C ARG A 181 -48.23 14.62 3.58
N CYS A 182 -47.16 13.86 3.57
CA CYS A 182 -46.77 13.05 2.43
C CYS A 182 -46.45 11.62 2.84
N GLU A 183 -46.61 10.68 1.93
CA GLU A 183 -46.24 9.27 2.12
C GLU A 183 -45.18 8.88 1.10
N VAL A 184 -44.14 8.18 1.55
CA VAL A 184 -43.06 7.70 0.70
C VAL A 184 -43.54 6.48 -0.09
N LYS A 185 -43.68 6.63 -1.40
CA LYS A 185 -44.05 5.54 -2.31
C LYS A 185 -42.83 4.79 -2.84
N ASN A 186 -41.71 5.49 -3.02
CA ASN A 186 -40.49 4.88 -3.52
C ASN A 186 -39.26 5.67 -3.05
N VAL A 187 -38.07 5.10 -3.23
CA VAL A 187 -36.79 5.73 -2.92
C VAL A 187 -35.89 5.66 -4.17
N ASP A 188 -35.45 6.82 -4.65
CA ASP A 188 -34.53 6.95 -5.78
C ASP A 188 -33.18 7.49 -5.25
N GLY A 189 -32.31 6.58 -4.82
CA GLY A 189 -31.03 6.89 -4.18
C GLY A 189 -31.19 7.65 -2.86
N ALA A 190 -30.87 8.94 -2.87
CA ALA A 190 -31.00 9.85 -1.72
C ALA A 190 -32.25 10.76 -1.80
N VAL A 191 -33.10 10.58 -2.82
CA VAL A 191 -34.34 11.35 -3.02
C VAL A 191 -35.54 10.44 -2.80
N LEU A 192 -36.42 10.83 -1.88
CA LEU A 192 -37.68 10.13 -1.62
C LEU A 192 -38.72 10.52 -2.68
N ILE A 193 -39.45 9.53 -3.18
CA ILE A 193 -40.58 9.73 -4.07
C ILE A 193 -41.84 9.70 -3.21
N VAL A 194 -42.52 10.84 -3.11
CA VAL A 194 -43.64 11.02 -2.19
C VAL A 194 -44.94 11.34 -2.91
N SER A 195 -46.07 10.92 -2.33
CA SER A 195 -47.41 11.33 -2.77
C SER A 195 -48.11 12.11 -1.66
N ALA A 196 -49.01 13.03 -2.03
CA ALA A 196 -49.88 13.70 -1.08
C ALA A 196 -50.74 12.67 -0.32
N VAL A 197 -50.82 12.79 0.99
CA VAL A 197 -51.84 12.06 1.77
C VAL A 197 -52.91 13.07 2.15
N PRO A 198 -54.15 12.93 1.65
CA PRO A 198 -55.27 13.74 2.12
C PRO A 198 -55.39 13.57 3.63
N VAL A 199 -55.33 14.68 4.37
CA VAL A 199 -55.71 14.66 5.78
C VAL A 199 -57.16 14.19 5.83
N PRO A 200 -57.50 13.07 6.48
CA PRO A 200 -58.90 12.67 6.63
C PRO A 200 -59.63 13.84 7.28
N ALA A 201 -60.71 14.31 6.66
CA ALA A 201 -61.49 15.48 7.06
C ALA A 201 -62.15 15.39 8.46
N ALA A 202 -61.77 14.42 9.30
CA ALA A 202 -62.38 14.12 10.59
C ALA A 202 -61.64 14.72 11.80
N ALA A 203 -60.70 15.66 11.60
CA ALA A 203 -59.97 16.31 12.69
C ALA A 203 -59.91 17.83 12.53
N GLN A 204 -61.02 18.45 12.10
CA GLN A 204 -61.26 19.85 12.43
C GLN A 204 -61.83 19.88 13.86
N PRO A 205 -61.14 20.46 14.86
CA PRO A 205 -61.79 20.77 16.12
C PRO A 205 -62.94 21.74 15.83
N ALA A 206 -64.13 21.41 16.29
CA ALA A 206 -65.27 22.30 16.30
C ALA A 206 -64.99 23.47 17.27
N GLU A 207 -64.31 24.51 16.79
CA GLU A 207 -64.08 25.77 17.49
C GLU A 207 -63.80 26.79 16.37
N GLN A 208 -64.73 27.63 15.92
CA GLN A 208 -65.32 28.71 16.68
C GLN A 208 -66.79 28.96 16.25
N LEU A 209 -67.72 28.65 17.16
CA LEU A 209 -68.91 29.47 17.39
C LEU A 209 -68.61 30.29 18.65
N HIS A 210 -69.08 31.54 18.67
CA HIS A 210 -68.93 32.61 19.67
C HIS A 210 -67.88 33.67 19.35
#